data_AF-A0A2V2WC15-F1
#
_entry.id   AF-A0A2V2WC15-F1
#
_cell.length_a   1.000
_cell.length_b   1.000
_cell.length_c   1.000
_cell.angle_alpha   90.00
_cell.angle_beta   90.00
_cell.angle_gamma   90.00
#
_symmetry.space_group_name_H-M   'P 1'
#
loop_
_entity.id
_entity.type
_entity.pdbx_description
1 polymer ?
#
loop_
_entity_poly.entity_id
_entity_poly.type
_entity_poly.pdbx_seq_one_letter_code
_entity_poly.pdbx_strand_id
1 'polypeptide(L)'
;MSFTVLACTDIRGEKVNVELPFREPPAALAELYSTLEHVFRGEEKDINTKRVEKSTRPSEPFTVSRVQRYEEDTQGWVELTDVRQLRVHDQLYVFRKHATRDDISSRRDIPAPRSSLYFSGLRLLDVAKVDAEHGMGLNHTGNRSPSTPIIPYLSQRPGASVGTRNANRRTTNDFSNTAPVFHANSSGGVTSNGTIVPATEHGRNVYFGLTEGLTSEQVDVVFAVGDSNQQGYLTVRDLQGIFHTCQIQFPADVVEDLHRFFAKEKRGEAVMTHQDFYDFAREFVQTVSVAYFRLGIHERQKVIEQERRENSAALDELQLQRKALEERLEAVQRQITKEQEKKARLRNELGELERTNDPDCREQEQRLLNKEFSVFQYRQKLHQEEKDYERLAAERRRRAPSMALGKLPT
;
A
#
# COMPACT_ATOMS: atom_id res chain seq x y z
N MET A 1 -14.45 11.76 -16.00
CA MET A 1 -13.81 10.87 -15.00
C MET A 1 -14.93 10.33 -14.11
N SER A 2 -14.84 9.11 -13.58
CA SER A 2 -15.83 8.58 -12.63
C SER A 2 -15.47 8.98 -11.20
N PHE A 3 -16.49 9.29 -10.39
CA PHE A 3 -16.37 9.46 -8.95
C PHE A 3 -16.57 8.08 -8.29
N THR A 4 -15.49 7.31 -8.16
CA THR A 4 -15.54 6.00 -7.51
C THR A 4 -15.43 6.14 -5.99
N VAL A 5 -16.23 5.42 -5.23
CA VAL A 5 -16.02 5.19 -3.78
C VAL A 5 -16.02 3.69 -3.48
N LEU A 6 -15.38 3.30 -2.38
CA LEU A 6 -15.31 1.92 -1.93
C LEU A 6 -16.24 1.74 -0.73
N ALA A 7 -17.10 0.73 -0.72
CA ALA A 7 -18.05 0.52 0.37
C ALA A 7 -17.98 -0.90 0.91
N CYS A 8 -17.72 -1.04 2.20
CA CYS A 8 -17.72 -2.33 2.89
C CYS A 8 -18.80 -2.45 3.96
N THR A 9 -19.23 -3.68 4.22
CA THR A 9 -20.21 -4.02 5.25
C THR A 9 -20.08 -5.50 5.63
N ASP A 10 -20.73 -5.91 6.72
CA ASP A 10 -20.84 -7.31 7.13
C ASP A 10 -22.24 -7.85 6.82
N ILE A 11 -22.32 -8.97 6.11
CA ILE A 11 -23.56 -9.66 5.77
C ILE A 11 -23.38 -11.15 6.11
N ARG A 12 -24.21 -11.68 7.02
CA ARG A 12 -24.23 -13.11 7.40
C ARG A 12 -22.86 -13.70 7.77
N GLY A 13 -22.00 -12.91 8.41
CA GLY A 13 -20.66 -13.31 8.84
C GLY A 13 -19.58 -13.16 7.76
N GLU A 14 -19.93 -12.71 6.57
CA GLU A 14 -19.00 -12.39 5.49
C GLU A 14 -18.83 -10.87 5.36
N LYS A 15 -17.58 -10.40 5.39
CA LYS A 15 -17.27 -9.00 5.08
C LYS A 15 -17.21 -8.82 3.57
N VAL A 16 -18.05 -7.94 3.05
CA VAL A 16 -18.14 -7.59 1.63
C VAL A 16 -17.52 -6.21 1.43
N ASN A 17 -16.71 -6.01 0.38
CA ASN A 17 -16.21 -4.70 -0.04
C ASN A 17 -16.46 -4.52 -1.54
N VAL A 18 -17.12 -3.43 -1.94
CA VAL A 18 -17.54 -3.18 -3.32
C VAL A 18 -17.13 -1.81 -3.85
N GLU A 19 -16.80 -1.77 -5.13
CA GLU A 19 -16.53 -0.54 -5.88
C GLU A 19 -17.83 0.05 -6.43
N LEU A 20 -18.04 1.36 -6.22
CA LEU A 20 -19.21 2.10 -6.63
C LEU A 20 -18.78 3.28 -7.55
N PRO A 21 -18.63 3.05 -8.86
CA PRO A 21 -18.20 4.08 -9.82
C PRO A 21 -19.35 5.02 -10.23
N PHE A 22 -19.61 6.04 -9.42
CA PHE A 22 -20.58 7.09 -9.78
C PHE A 22 -20.06 7.94 -10.97
N ARG A 23 -20.97 8.57 -11.72
CA ARG A 23 -20.57 9.53 -12.78
C ARG A 23 -20.07 10.84 -12.20
N GLU A 24 -20.79 11.31 -11.18
CA GLU A 24 -20.57 12.53 -10.42
C GLU A 24 -20.78 12.17 -8.93
N PRO A 25 -20.28 12.96 -7.97
CA PRO A 25 -20.59 12.74 -6.56
C PRO A 25 -22.12 12.71 -6.33
N PRO A 26 -22.65 11.85 -5.43
CA PRO A 26 -24.07 11.84 -5.11
C PRO A 26 -24.57 13.23 -4.68
N ALA A 27 -25.79 13.61 -5.06
CA ALA A 27 -26.32 14.94 -4.76
C ALA A 27 -26.71 15.10 -3.27
N ALA A 28 -27.07 14.00 -2.61
CA ALA A 28 -27.47 14.00 -1.20
C ALA A 28 -27.19 12.64 -0.51
N LEU A 29 -27.06 12.64 0.83
CA LEU A 29 -26.80 11.41 1.61
C LEU A 29 -27.91 10.37 1.42
N ALA A 30 -29.17 10.81 1.22
CA ALA A 30 -30.29 9.91 0.96
C ALA A 30 -30.12 9.12 -0.35
N GLU A 31 -29.52 9.70 -1.39
CA GLU A 31 -29.23 9.04 -2.66
C GLU A 31 -28.12 8.00 -2.50
N LEU A 32 -27.06 8.35 -1.76
CA LEU A 32 -25.99 7.43 -1.39
C LEU A 32 -26.54 6.26 -0.58
N TYR A 33 -27.35 6.51 0.45
CA TYR A 33 -27.94 5.46 1.29
C TYR A 33 -28.88 4.56 0.49
N SER A 34 -29.74 5.12 -0.37
CA SER A 34 -30.59 4.35 -1.28
C SER A 34 -29.78 3.45 -2.22
N THR A 35 -28.67 3.97 -2.77
CA THR A 35 -27.73 3.22 -3.61
C THR A 35 -27.07 2.08 -2.84
N LEU A 36 -26.54 2.35 -1.64
CA LEU A 36 -25.91 1.36 -0.77
C LEU A 36 -26.89 0.26 -0.36
N GLU A 37 -28.12 0.61 0.01
CA GLU A 37 -29.17 -0.37 0.29
C GLU A 37 -29.51 -1.22 -0.92
N HIS A 38 -29.67 -0.63 -2.11
CA HIS A 38 -29.94 -1.40 -3.32
C HIS A 38 -28.84 -2.44 -3.61
N VAL A 39 -27.58 -2.00 -3.57
CA VAL A 39 -26.42 -2.86 -3.82
C VAL A 39 -26.32 -3.97 -2.78
N PHE A 40 -26.33 -3.65 -1.49
CA PHE A 40 -26.15 -4.66 -0.44
C PHE A 40 -27.37 -5.58 -0.25
N ARG A 41 -28.60 -5.16 -0.58
CA ARG A 41 -29.74 -6.08 -0.71
C ARG A 41 -29.57 -7.08 -1.85
N GLY A 42 -28.86 -6.70 -2.91
CA GLY A 42 -28.48 -7.60 -4.00
C GLY A 42 -27.42 -8.61 -3.55
N GLU A 43 -26.33 -8.13 -2.96
CA GLU A 43 -25.25 -8.97 -2.42
C GLU A 43 -25.77 -9.94 -1.32
N GLU A 44 -26.68 -9.49 -0.43
CA GLU A 44 -27.33 -10.35 0.58
C GLU A 44 -28.14 -11.49 -0.05
N LYS A 45 -28.86 -11.23 -1.16
CA LYS A 45 -29.58 -12.27 -1.90
C LYS A 45 -28.62 -13.29 -2.51
N ASP A 46 -27.50 -12.82 -3.04
CA ASP A 46 -26.49 -13.67 -3.69
C ASP A 46 -25.73 -14.54 -2.68
N ILE A 47 -25.48 -14.04 -1.47
CA ILE A 47 -24.94 -14.84 -0.35
C ILE A 47 -25.99 -15.87 0.12
N ASN A 48 -27.26 -15.47 0.18
CA ASN A 48 -28.37 -16.35 0.57
C ASN A 48 -28.65 -17.48 -0.45
N THR A 49 -28.42 -17.27 -1.75
CA THR A 49 -28.56 -18.34 -2.76
C THR A 49 -27.36 -19.28 -2.81
N LYS A 50 -26.16 -18.80 -2.46
CA LYS A 50 -24.92 -19.60 -2.45
C LYS A 50 -24.80 -20.50 -1.20
N ARG A 51 -25.33 -20.08 -0.05
CA ARG A 51 -25.34 -20.92 1.16
C ARG A 51 -26.48 -21.94 1.10
N VAL A 52 -26.11 -23.22 1.05
CA VAL A 52 -27.03 -24.37 1.01
C VAL A 52 -27.85 -24.51 2.30
N GLU A 53 -27.34 -23.98 3.42
CA GLU A 53 -28.06 -23.90 4.69
C GLU A 53 -29.21 -22.90 4.62
N LYS A 54 -30.43 -23.43 4.47
CA LYS A 54 -31.69 -22.70 4.63
C LYS A 54 -31.91 -22.26 6.08
N SER A 55 -31.16 -21.26 6.53
CA SER A 55 -31.49 -20.55 7.77
C SER A 55 -32.89 -19.96 7.64
N THR A 56 -33.83 -20.49 8.43
CA THR A 56 -35.28 -20.25 8.30
C THR A 56 -35.72 -18.87 8.79
N ARG A 57 -34.79 -17.98 9.17
CA ARG A 57 -35.11 -16.63 9.61
C ARG A 57 -35.42 -15.73 8.41
N PRO A 58 -36.61 -15.08 8.36
CA PRO A 58 -36.82 -13.97 7.46
C PRO A 58 -35.90 -12.82 7.88
N SER A 59 -34.78 -12.65 7.18
CA SER A 59 -33.91 -11.49 7.36
C SER A 59 -34.62 -10.26 6.81
N GLU A 60 -34.86 -9.26 7.67
CA GLU A 60 -35.33 -7.94 7.23
C GLU A 60 -34.40 -7.39 6.15
N PRO A 61 -34.93 -6.70 5.12
CA PRO A 61 -34.10 -6.21 4.02
C PRO A 61 -32.98 -5.30 4.55
N PHE A 62 -31.76 -5.47 4.02
CA PHE A 62 -30.63 -4.63 4.38
C PHE A 62 -30.98 -3.14 4.32
N THR A 63 -30.86 -2.47 5.47
CA THR A 63 -31.16 -1.04 5.66
C THR A 63 -30.00 -0.37 6.37
N VAL A 64 -29.62 0.82 5.91
CA VAL A 64 -28.46 1.57 6.43
C VAL A 64 -28.84 2.28 7.72
N SER A 65 -28.02 2.10 8.76
CA SER A 65 -28.11 2.84 10.03
C SER A 65 -27.29 4.12 9.99
N ARG A 66 -26.03 3.98 9.55
CA ARG A 66 -25.02 5.02 9.46
C ARG A 66 -23.90 4.56 8.53
N VAL A 67 -23.15 5.52 8.00
CA VAL A 67 -21.95 5.28 7.20
C VAL A 67 -20.78 5.97 7.88
N GLN A 68 -19.66 5.27 8.00
CA GLN A 68 -18.38 5.86 8.42
C GLN A 68 -17.43 5.90 7.22
N ARG A 69 -16.60 6.93 7.16
CA ARG A 69 -15.55 7.16 6.17
C ARG A 69 -14.20 6.94 6.86
N TYR A 70 -13.28 6.21 6.22
CA TYR A 70 -11.91 6.15 6.69
C TYR A 70 -11.18 7.43 6.30
N GLU A 71 -10.48 8.03 7.25
CA GLU A 71 -9.69 9.24 7.05
C GLU A 71 -8.21 8.91 7.21
N GLU A 72 -7.47 8.96 6.10
CA GLU A 72 -6.04 8.59 6.07
C GLU A 72 -5.19 9.50 6.97
N ASP A 73 -5.48 10.81 6.98
CA ASP A 73 -4.75 11.82 7.76
C ASP A 73 -4.80 11.58 9.28
N THR A 74 -5.94 11.07 9.79
CA THR A 74 -6.15 10.79 11.22
C THR A 74 -6.09 9.30 11.55
N GLN A 75 -5.90 8.44 10.54
CA GLN A 75 -5.98 6.97 10.59
C GLN A 75 -7.26 6.43 11.27
N GLY A 76 -8.35 7.20 11.21
CA GLY A 76 -9.57 6.98 11.97
C GLY A 76 -10.82 6.75 11.12
N TRP A 77 -11.88 6.25 11.76
CA TRP A 77 -13.22 6.17 11.18
C TRP A 77 -14.09 7.34 11.66
N VAL A 78 -14.51 8.19 10.74
CA VAL A 78 -15.34 9.38 11.01
C VAL A 78 -16.75 9.13 10.47
N GLU A 79 -17.79 9.55 11.18
CA GLU A 79 -19.18 9.43 10.71
C GLU A 79 -19.46 10.40 9.55
N LEU A 80 -20.06 9.91 8.48
CA LEU A 80 -20.33 10.68 7.27
C LEU A 80 -21.62 11.51 7.46
N THR A 81 -21.47 12.81 7.71
CA THR A 81 -22.59 13.72 7.97
C THR A 81 -22.98 14.59 6.78
N ASP A 82 -22.13 14.70 5.75
CA ASP A 82 -22.40 15.43 4.51
C ASP A 82 -21.69 14.72 3.34
N VAL A 83 -22.34 14.61 2.17
CA VAL A 83 -21.72 14.03 0.97
C VAL A 83 -20.49 14.82 0.53
N ARG A 84 -20.43 16.13 0.82
CA ARG A 84 -19.28 17.00 0.51
C ARG A 84 -17.97 16.56 1.20
N GLN A 85 -18.06 15.66 2.19
CA GLN A 85 -16.90 15.06 2.84
C GLN A 85 -16.27 13.92 2.02
N LEU A 86 -16.97 13.39 1.00
CA LEU A 86 -16.47 12.30 0.16
C LEU A 86 -15.45 12.77 -0.87
N ARG A 87 -14.38 11.99 -1.01
CA ARG A 87 -13.36 12.09 -2.05
C ARG A 87 -13.36 10.84 -2.92
N VAL A 88 -12.70 10.92 -4.07
CA VAL A 88 -12.55 9.78 -4.98
C VAL A 88 -11.68 8.72 -4.31
N HIS A 89 -12.16 7.47 -4.31
CA HIS A 89 -11.59 6.28 -3.66
C HIS A 89 -11.64 6.25 -2.12
N ASP A 90 -12.44 7.12 -1.48
CA ASP A 90 -12.71 6.99 -0.03
C ASP A 90 -13.30 5.60 0.30
N GLN A 91 -12.77 4.98 1.37
CA GLN A 91 -13.30 3.73 1.91
C GLN A 91 -14.38 4.02 2.95
N LEU A 92 -15.57 3.45 2.73
CA LEU A 92 -16.73 3.55 3.58
C LEU A 92 -16.99 2.24 4.33
N TYR A 93 -17.47 2.33 5.56
CA TYR A 93 -18.04 1.24 6.36
C TYR A 93 -19.52 1.51 6.59
N VAL A 94 -20.37 0.57 6.17
CA VAL A 94 -21.82 0.72 6.17
C VAL A 94 -22.42 -0.19 7.22
N PHE A 95 -23.06 0.40 8.24
CA PHE A 95 -23.67 -0.33 9.34
C PHE A 95 -25.14 -0.62 9.06
N ARG A 96 -25.57 -1.89 9.19
CA ARG A 96 -26.99 -2.29 9.11
C ARG A 96 -27.74 -1.84 10.37
N LYS A 97 -28.97 -1.33 10.20
CA LYS A 97 -29.83 -0.85 11.30
C LYS A 97 -30.22 -1.93 12.33
N HIS A 98 -30.38 -3.16 11.87
CA HIS A 98 -30.75 -4.32 12.68
C HIS A 98 -29.74 -5.47 12.52
N ALA A 99 -28.44 -5.14 12.64
CA ALA A 99 -27.37 -6.13 12.61
C ALA A 99 -27.48 -7.12 13.78
N THR A 100 -27.52 -8.41 13.48
CA THR A 100 -27.43 -9.49 14.46
C THR A 100 -25.98 -9.95 14.63
N ARG A 101 -25.68 -10.72 15.69
CA ARG A 101 -24.33 -11.30 15.88
C ARG A 101 -23.92 -12.18 14.71
N ASP A 102 -24.88 -12.84 14.06
CA ASP A 102 -24.67 -13.74 12.92
C ASP A 102 -24.40 -12.97 11.62
N ASP A 103 -24.67 -11.66 11.57
CA ASP A 103 -24.34 -10.80 10.43
C ASP A 103 -22.87 -10.35 10.44
N ILE A 104 -22.31 -10.14 11.63
CA ILE A 104 -20.98 -9.54 11.83
C ILE A 104 -19.89 -10.55 11.46
N SER A 105 -18.97 -10.16 10.57
CA SER A 105 -17.85 -11.03 10.19
C SER A 105 -16.82 -11.18 11.31
N SER A 106 -16.31 -12.40 11.48
CA SER A 106 -15.17 -12.68 12.36
C SER A 106 -13.84 -12.16 11.79
N ARG A 107 -13.79 -11.80 10.50
CA ARG A 107 -12.63 -11.21 9.83
C ARG A 107 -12.53 -9.73 10.19
N ARG A 108 -11.36 -9.30 10.70
CA ARG A 108 -11.08 -7.88 10.98
C ARG A 108 -10.80 -7.11 9.69
N ASP A 109 -9.97 -7.66 8.82
CA ASP A 109 -9.45 -6.96 7.65
C ASP A 109 -10.51 -6.81 6.57
N ILE A 110 -10.50 -5.65 5.89
CA ILE A 110 -11.38 -5.36 4.76
C ILE A 110 -10.80 -6.05 3.52
N PRO A 111 -11.56 -6.92 2.82
CA PRO A 111 -11.05 -7.56 1.61
C PRO A 111 -10.86 -6.54 0.48
N ALA A 112 -10.03 -6.91 -0.51
CA ALA A 112 -9.86 -6.12 -1.73
C ALA A 112 -11.23 -5.79 -2.35
N PRO A 113 -11.47 -4.54 -2.76
CA PRO A 113 -12.76 -4.14 -3.31
C PRO A 113 -13.00 -4.83 -4.66
N ARG A 114 -14.26 -5.15 -4.95
CA ARG A 114 -14.69 -5.75 -6.22
C ARG A 114 -15.87 -5.01 -6.81
N SER A 115 -16.02 -5.04 -8.13
CA SER A 115 -17.23 -4.50 -8.76
C SER A 115 -18.48 -5.29 -8.33
N SER A 116 -19.60 -4.60 -8.08
CA SER A 116 -20.90 -5.24 -7.79
C SER A 116 -21.77 -5.29 -9.04
N LEU A 117 -22.43 -6.43 -9.29
CA LEU A 117 -23.42 -6.58 -10.35
C LEU A 117 -24.67 -5.71 -10.13
N TYR A 118 -24.96 -5.37 -8.87
CA TYR A 118 -26.16 -4.64 -8.46
C TYR A 118 -26.03 -3.13 -8.61
N PHE A 119 -24.81 -2.60 -8.72
CA PHE A 119 -24.60 -1.17 -8.96
C PHE A 119 -25.07 -0.76 -10.36
N SER A 120 -24.81 -1.59 -11.37
CA SER A 120 -25.28 -1.38 -12.75
C SER A 120 -26.81 -1.47 -12.90
N GLY A 121 -27.49 -2.17 -11.99
CA GLY A 121 -28.93 -2.43 -12.05
C GLY A 121 -29.81 -1.20 -11.88
N LEU A 122 -29.35 -0.17 -11.16
CA LEU A 122 -30.08 1.08 -10.97
C LEU A 122 -30.42 1.78 -12.30
N ARG A 123 -29.56 1.63 -13.32
CA ARG A 123 -29.76 2.27 -14.63
C ARG A 123 -30.89 1.68 -15.47
N LEU A 124 -31.29 0.43 -15.25
CA LEU A 124 -32.41 -0.15 -15.99
C LEU A 124 -33.76 0.32 -15.43
N LEU A 125 -33.81 0.62 -14.12
CA LEU A 125 -35.03 1.07 -13.45
C LEU A 125 -35.38 2.53 -13.74
N ASP A 126 -34.39 3.41 -13.90
CA ASP A 126 -34.65 4.82 -14.21
C ASP A 126 -35.03 5.06 -15.69
N VAL A 127 -34.58 4.22 -16.63
CA VAL A 127 -35.05 4.29 -18.03
C VAL A 127 -36.46 3.73 -18.15
N ALA A 128 -36.75 2.58 -17.50
CA ALA A 128 -38.07 1.96 -17.54
C ALA A 128 -39.19 2.76 -16.84
N LYS A 129 -38.85 3.84 -16.10
CA LYS A 129 -39.82 4.73 -15.45
C LYS A 129 -40.18 5.99 -16.25
N VAL A 130 -39.48 6.30 -17.33
CA VAL A 130 -39.72 7.50 -18.14
C VAL A 130 -40.62 7.20 -19.36
N ASP A 131 -40.60 5.97 -19.88
CA ASP A 131 -41.42 5.55 -21.03
C ASP A 131 -42.85 5.09 -20.67
N ALA A 132 -43.28 5.22 -19.40
CA ALA A 132 -44.55 4.66 -18.91
C ALA A 132 -45.69 5.69 -18.72
N GLU A 133 -45.45 6.99 -18.96
CA GLU A 133 -46.46 8.05 -18.83
C GLU A 133 -46.56 8.94 -20.08
N HIS A 134 -46.96 8.40 -21.23
CA HIS A 134 -47.62 9.13 -22.34
C HIS A 134 -48.32 8.13 -23.29
N GLY A 135 -49.60 7.80 -23.03
CA GLY A 135 -50.30 6.78 -23.82
C GLY A 135 -51.76 6.50 -23.45
N MET A 136 -52.63 7.51 -23.45
CA MET A 136 -54.09 7.31 -23.36
C MET A 136 -54.64 6.69 -24.65
N GLY A 137 -55.38 5.56 -24.58
CA GLY A 137 -55.99 5.00 -25.81
C GLY A 137 -56.69 3.63 -25.75
N LEU A 138 -57.74 3.49 -24.91
CA LEU A 138 -58.94 2.64 -25.12
C LEU A 138 -58.85 1.16 -25.63
N ASN A 139 -59.42 0.27 -24.80
CA ASN A 139 -60.19 -0.95 -25.16
C ASN A 139 -59.49 -2.12 -25.89
N HIS A 140 -59.27 -3.23 -25.17
CA HIS A 140 -60.12 -4.45 -25.31
C HIS A 140 -59.82 -5.52 -24.25
N THR A 141 -60.81 -6.38 -23.99
CA THR A 141 -60.79 -7.51 -23.04
C THR A 141 -59.98 -8.71 -23.55
N GLY A 142 -59.22 -9.39 -22.68
CA GLY A 142 -58.67 -10.71 -23.00
C GLY A 142 -57.71 -11.30 -21.94
N ASN A 143 -58.06 -12.45 -21.38
CA ASN A 143 -57.17 -13.24 -20.50
C ASN A 143 -55.98 -13.81 -21.30
N ARG A 144 -54.74 -13.68 -20.79
CA ARG A 144 -53.66 -14.68 -20.98
C ARG A 144 -52.41 -14.39 -20.14
N SER A 145 -51.92 -15.40 -19.43
CA SER A 145 -50.51 -15.52 -19.00
C SER A 145 -49.61 -15.80 -20.21
N PRO A 146 -48.39 -15.26 -20.23
CA PRO A 146 -47.16 -16.09 -20.10
C PRO A 146 -46.02 -15.34 -19.38
N SER A 147 -44.87 -15.87 -18.94
CA SER A 147 -44.29 -17.20 -18.71
C SER A 147 -42.90 -16.95 -18.09
N THR A 148 -42.31 -17.93 -17.40
CA THR A 148 -40.95 -17.84 -16.81
C THR A 148 -39.82 -17.87 -17.85
N PRO A 149 -38.70 -17.13 -17.64
CA PRO A 149 -37.46 -17.36 -18.38
C PRO A 149 -36.64 -18.52 -17.79
N ILE A 150 -35.98 -19.27 -18.67
CA ILE A 150 -35.23 -20.50 -18.37
C ILE A 150 -33.75 -20.17 -18.10
N ILE A 151 -33.15 -20.81 -17.09
CA ILE A 151 -31.70 -20.78 -16.82
C ILE A 151 -31.07 -22.08 -17.32
N PRO A 152 -30.05 -22.05 -18.21
CA PRO A 152 -29.22 -23.20 -18.50
C PRO A 152 -28.08 -23.35 -17.48
N TYR A 153 -27.88 -24.57 -16.97
CA TYR A 153 -26.87 -24.94 -15.97
C TYR A 153 -25.68 -25.69 -16.59
N LEU A 154 -24.48 -25.49 -16.02
CA LEU A 154 -23.31 -26.43 -15.95
C LEU A 154 -22.69 -26.94 -17.28
N SER A 155 -21.37 -27.19 -17.40
CA SER A 155 -20.53 -27.97 -16.48
C SER A 155 -19.01 -27.83 -16.77
N GLN A 156 -18.16 -28.53 -16.00
CA GLN A 156 -16.68 -28.41 -16.01
C GLN A 156 -15.93 -29.58 -16.71
N ARG A 157 -14.75 -29.28 -17.29
CA ARG A 157 -13.53 -30.15 -17.44
C ARG A 157 -13.66 -31.49 -18.25
N PRO A 158 -12.56 -32.24 -18.52
CA PRO A 158 -11.16 -31.87 -18.84
C PRO A 158 -10.53 -32.64 -20.08
N GLY A 159 -9.33 -32.25 -20.54
CA GLY A 159 -8.29 -33.24 -20.93
C GLY A 159 -7.84 -33.41 -22.41
N ALA A 160 -6.50 -33.38 -22.59
CA ALA A 160 -5.66 -34.15 -23.53
C ALA A 160 -5.61 -33.91 -25.07
N SER A 161 -4.52 -33.22 -25.49
CA SER A 161 -3.53 -33.67 -26.51
C SER A 161 -3.79 -33.59 -28.04
N VAL A 162 -2.67 -33.51 -28.78
CA VAL A 162 -2.50 -33.56 -30.26
C VAL A 162 -3.03 -32.34 -31.03
N GLY A 163 -2.30 -31.69 -31.96
CA GLY A 163 -0.88 -31.80 -32.30
C GLY A 163 -0.51 -31.09 -33.63
N THR A 164 0.76 -30.69 -33.74
CA THR A 164 1.55 -30.42 -34.97
C THR A 164 1.26 -29.24 -35.94
N ARG A 165 2.40 -28.68 -36.41
CA ARG A 165 2.68 -28.00 -37.69
C ARG A 165 2.23 -26.53 -37.82
N ASN A 166 3.17 -25.58 -37.93
CA ASN A 166 4.07 -25.27 -39.08
C ASN A 166 3.35 -24.49 -40.19
N ALA A 167 3.96 -23.48 -40.83
CA ALA A 167 5.24 -22.81 -40.60
C ALA A 167 5.34 -21.58 -41.55
N ASN A 168 6.40 -20.77 -41.39
CA ASN A 168 6.97 -19.89 -42.42
C ASN A 168 6.07 -18.70 -42.82
N ARG A 169 6.56 -17.55 -43.34
CA ARG A 169 7.89 -16.99 -43.69
C ARG A 169 7.59 -15.48 -43.99
N ARG A 170 8.50 -14.49 -44.00
CA ARG A 170 9.94 -14.33 -43.69
C ARG A 170 10.25 -12.81 -43.79
N THR A 171 11.28 -12.32 -43.08
CA THR A 171 12.27 -11.25 -43.47
C THR A 171 11.80 -9.99 -44.24
N THR A 172 12.27 -8.78 -43.94
CA THR A 172 13.70 -8.37 -43.94
C THR A 172 13.98 -7.18 -43.01
N ASN A 173 14.98 -7.28 -42.11
CA ASN A 173 16.32 -6.64 -42.12
C ASN A 173 16.36 -5.28 -41.37
N ASP A 174 17.05 -5.17 -40.22
CA ASP A 174 18.50 -4.89 -39.98
C ASP A 174 18.78 -3.36 -39.95
N PHE A 175 19.60 -2.75 -39.07
CA PHE A 175 20.81 -3.17 -38.34
C PHE A 175 20.79 -2.63 -36.87
N SER A 176 21.20 -3.38 -35.83
CA SER A 176 22.57 -3.48 -35.23
C SER A 176 23.09 -2.16 -34.62
N ASN A 177 23.32 -2.00 -33.30
CA ASN A 177 24.39 -2.56 -32.43
C ASN A 177 24.16 -2.04 -30.97
N THR A 178 24.73 -2.49 -29.85
CA THR A 178 25.63 -3.62 -29.45
C THR A 178 25.46 -3.90 -27.93
N ALA A 179 26.06 -4.97 -27.38
CA ALA A 179 26.08 -5.29 -25.93
C ALA A 179 27.34 -4.75 -25.19
N PRO A 180 27.49 -4.96 -23.86
CA PRO A 180 28.02 -6.26 -23.40
C PRO A 180 27.35 -6.88 -22.16
N VAL A 181 27.66 -8.16 -21.96
CA VAL A 181 27.21 -9.05 -20.87
C VAL A 181 28.25 -9.09 -19.74
N PHE A 182 27.82 -9.25 -18.49
CA PHE A 182 28.64 -9.82 -17.41
C PHE A 182 27.91 -10.99 -16.74
N HIS A 183 28.64 -12.09 -16.53
CA HIS A 183 28.18 -13.29 -15.83
C HIS A 183 28.76 -13.37 -14.42
N ALA A 184 27.94 -13.77 -13.43
CA ALA A 184 28.33 -14.51 -12.24
C ALA A 184 27.06 -15.20 -11.69
N ASN A 185 26.88 -16.51 -11.90
CA ASN A 185 27.29 -17.59 -11.00
C ASN A 185 26.70 -17.51 -9.58
N SER A 186 25.73 -18.38 -9.30
CA SER A 186 25.63 -19.10 -8.03
C SER A 186 24.93 -20.44 -8.26
N SER A 187 25.38 -21.47 -7.56
CA SER A 187 25.04 -22.88 -7.79
C SER A 187 24.74 -23.56 -6.45
N GLY A 188 23.84 -24.57 -6.47
CA GLY A 188 23.42 -25.30 -5.27
C GLY A 188 22.21 -24.64 -4.59
N GLY A 189 21.11 -25.32 -4.27
CA GLY A 189 20.89 -26.77 -4.31
C GLY A 189 20.99 -27.39 -2.92
N VAL A 190 20.05 -27.05 -2.03
CA VAL A 190 19.76 -27.82 -0.82
C VAL A 190 18.25 -28.05 -0.78
N THR A 191 17.87 -29.32 -0.86
CA THR A 191 16.53 -29.80 -0.53
C THR A 191 16.32 -29.73 0.98
N SER A 192 15.30 -29.00 1.45
CA SER A 192 14.79 -29.15 2.81
C SER A 192 13.28 -29.38 2.76
N ASN A 193 12.85 -30.51 3.30
CA ASN A 193 11.44 -30.87 3.38
C ASN A 193 10.72 -29.93 4.35
N GLY A 194 10.00 -28.94 3.83
CA GLY A 194 9.08 -28.12 4.61
C GLY A 194 7.83 -28.93 4.93
N THR A 195 7.73 -29.39 6.17
CA THR A 195 6.60 -30.16 6.71
C THR A 195 5.26 -29.51 6.39
N ILE A 196 4.31 -30.30 5.89
CA ILE A 196 2.90 -29.91 5.79
C ILE A 196 2.38 -29.72 7.23
N VAL A 197 2.32 -28.48 7.70
CA VAL A 197 1.57 -28.13 8.90
C VAL A 197 0.09 -28.07 8.49
N PRO A 198 -0.80 -28.87 9.08
CA PRO A 198 -2.21 -28.80 8.76
C PRO A 198 -2.76 -27.44 9.20
N ALA A 199 -3.52 -26.80 8.32
CA ALA A 199 -4.25 -25.58 8.64
C ALA A 199 -5.35 -25.92 9.66
N THR A 200 -5.04 -25.83 10.95
CA THR A 200 -6.02 -25.93 12.01
C THR A 200 -6.89 -24.68 12.02
N GLU A 201 -8.04 -24.81 11.36
CA GLU A 201 -9.25 -24.08 11.71
C GLU A 201 -9.56 -24.19 13.22
N HIS A 202 -10.68 -23.59 13.66
CA HIS A 202 -11.20 -23.58 15.03
C HIS A 202 -10.71 -22.41 15.90
N GLY A 203 -11.14 -21.20 15.50
CA GLY A 203 -11.64 -20.22 16.46
C GLY A 203 -12.90 -20.72 17.18
N ARG A 204 -12.85 -21.89 17.83
CA ARG A 204 -13.93 -22.40 18.71
C ARG A 204 -14.02 -21.47 19.92
N ASN A 205 -15.26 -21.23 20.34
CA ASN A 205 -15.58 -20.27 21.38
C ASN A 205 -14.94 -20.68 22.72
N VAL A 206 -14.03 -19.84 23.23
CA VAL A 206 -13.05 -20.15 24.29
C VAL A 206 -13.65 -20.71 25.59
N TYR A 207 -14.93 -20.42 25.88
CA TYR A 207 -15.61 -20.86 27.10
C TYR A 207 -16.52 -22.09 26.95
N PHE A 208 -16.65 -22.68 25.75
CA PHE A 208 -17.53 -23.85 25.52
C PHE A 208 -16.86 -25.21 25.78
N GLY A 209 -15.53 -25.26 25.93
CA GLY A 209 -14.75 -26.51 26.06
C GLY A 209 -14.69 -27.14 27.46
N LEU A 210 -15.28 -26.52 28.48
CA LEU A 210 -15.32 -27.06 29.85
C LEU A 210 -16.51 -27.99 30.12
N THR A 211 -17.45 -28.10 29.16
CA THR A 211 -18.70 -28.87 29.27
C THR A 211 -18.83 -30.02 28.27
N GLU A 212 -18.00 -30.08 27.22
CA GLU A 212 -17.81 -31.28 26.42
C GLU A 212 -16.74 -32.17 27.07
N GLY A 213 -16.90 -33.49 27.01
CA GLY A 213 -15.91 -34.44 27.54
C GLY A 213 -14.60 -34.39 26.76
N LEU A 214 -13.49 -34.75 27.42
CA LEU A 214 -12.17 -34.77 26.79
C LEU A 214 -12.13 -35.69 25.57
N THR A 215 -11.59 -35.18 24.46
CA THR A 215 -11.24 -36.01 23.30
C THR A 215 -9.89 -36.69 23.52
N SER A 216 -9.66 -37.81 22.83
CA SER A 216 -8.37 -38.51 22.80
C SER A 216 -7.21 -37.55 22.48
N GLU A 217 -7.38 -36.78 21.41
CA GLU A 217 -6.40 -35.79 20.93
C GLU A 217 -6.03 -34.73 21.99
N GLN A 218 -6.98 -34.29 22.82
CA GLN A 218 -6.70 -33.34 23.91
C GLN A 218 -5.79 -33.96 24.99
N VAL A 219 -6.02 -35.24 25.33
CA VAL A 219 -5.20 -35.97 26.30
C VAL A 219 -3.80 -36.22 25.72
N ASP A 220 -3.71 -36.60 24.44
CA ASP A 220 -2.44 -36.83 23.74
C ASP A 220 -1.56 -35.57 23.70
N VAL A 221 -2.15 -34.40 23.41
CA VAL A 221 -1.43 -33.11 23.40
C VAL A 221 -0.89 -32.76 24.78
N VAL A 222 -1.65 -32.98 25.86
CA VAL A 222 -1.18 -32.69 27.23
C VAL A 222 -0.11 -33.70 27.66
N PHE A 223 -0.25 -34.98 27.31
CA PHE A 223 0.76 -36.01 27.57
C PHE A 223 2.10 -35.69 26.89
N ALA A 224 2.06 -35.30 25.62
CA ALA A 224 3.25 -34.99 24.82
C ALA A 224 4.08 -33.81 25.36
N VAL A 225 3.49 -32.92 26.17
CA VAL A 225 4.22 -31.84 26.85
C VAL A 225 5.09 -32.38 27.99
N GLY A 226 4.64 -33.40 28.71
CA GLY A 226 5.46 -34.10 29.70
C GLY A 226 6.47 -35.02 29.03
N ASP A 227 6.02 -35.81 28.05
CA ASP A 227 6.87 -36.76 27.31
C ASP A 227 7.68 -36.08 26.18
N SER A 228 8.31 -34.95 26.53
CA SER A 228 9.18 -34.17 25.64
C SER A 228 10.36 -34.97 25.06
N ASN A 229 10.74 -36.07 25.72
CA ASN A 229 11.81 -36.99 25.31
C ASN A 229 11.30 -38.23 24.55
N GLN A 230 9.99 -38.36 24.29
CA GLN A 230 9.36 -39.49 23.58
C GLN A 230 9.69 -40.87 24.17
N GLN A 231 9.74 -40.97 25.50
CA GLN A 231 9.98 -42.19 26.25
C GLN A 231 8.72 -43.08 26.35
N GLY A 232 7.53 -42.52 26.09
CA GLY A 232 6.24 -43.21 26.17
C GLY A 232 5.70 -43.36 27.59
N TYR A 233 6.24 -42.61 28.55
CA TYR A 233 5.81 -42.59 29.95
C TYR A 233 6.24 -41.28 30.63
N LEU A 234 5.58 -40.96 31.74
CA LEU A 234 5.85 -39.79 32.58
C LEU A 234 6.36 -40.22 33.95
N THR A 235 7.49 -39.66 34.37
CA THR A 235 7.92 -39.65 35.78
C THR A 235 7.10 -38.62 36.58
N VAL A 236 7.25 -38.61 37.91
CA VAL A 236 6.69 -37.55 38.78
C VAL A 236 7.11 -36.17 38.27
N ARG A 237 8.38 -36.03 37.87
CA ARG A 237 8.96 -34.76 37.40
C ARG A 237 8.31 -34.29 36.09
N ASP A 238 7.99 -35.21 35.19
CA ASP A 238 7.36 -34.87 33.91
C ASP A 238 5.91 -34.43 34.13
N LEU A 239 5.18 -35.09 35.04
CA LEU A 239 3.83 -34.70 35.44
C LEU A 239 3.82 -33.31 36.13
N GLN A 240 4.76 -33.06 37.05
CA GLN A 240 5.00 -31.72 37.62
C GLN A 240 5.34 -30.69 36.52
N GLY A 241 6.12 -31.10 35.51
CA GLY A 241 6.47 -30.28 34.35
C GLY A 241 5.27 -29.87 33.50
N ILE A 242 4.32 -30.79 33.25
CA ILE A 242 3.04 -30.50 32.59
C ILE A 242 2.30 -29.40 33.37
N PHE A 243 2.07 -29.60 34.67
CA PHE A 243 1.32 -28.64 35.48
C PHE A 243 2.01 -27.28 35.56
N HIS A 244 3.34 -27.24 35.74
CA HIS A 244 4.10 -25.99 35.76
C HIS A 244 4.02 -25.25 34.42
N THR A 245 4.19 -25.94 33.30
CA THR A 245 4.05 -25.38 31.94
C THR A 245 2.64 -24.84 31.69
N CYS A 246 1.63 -25.53 32.22
CA CYS A 246 0.22 -25.10 32.18
C CYS A 246 -0.15 -24.09 33.27
N GLN A 247 0.80 -23.62 34.10
CA GLN A 247 0.58 -22.73 35.24
C GLN A 247 -0.48 -23.23 36.24
N ILE A 248 -0.69 -24.55 36.31
CA ILE A 248 -1.58 -25.22 37.26
C ILE A 248 -0.78 -25.43 38.55
N GLN A 249 -1.26 -24.85 39.65
CA GLN A 249 -0.57 -24.88 40.93
C GLN A 249 -1.15 -25.99 41.81
N PHE A 250 -0.43 -27.10 41.90
CA PHE A 250 -0.61 -28.12 42.92
C PHE A 250 0.60 -28.13 43.87
N PRO A 251 0.41 -28.40 45.17
CA PRO A 251 1.50 -28.77 46.07
C PRO A 251 2.28 -29.99 45.53
N ALA A 252 3.58 -30.07 45.78
CA ALA A 252 4.44 -31.11 45.20
C ALA A 252 4.05 -32.52 45.69
N ASP A 253 3.69 -32.62 46.96
CA ASP A 253 3.11 -33.78 47.64
C ASP A 253 1.81 -34.27 46.96
N VAL A 254 0.92 -33.34 46.59
CA VAL A 254 -0.31 -33.68 45.86
C VAL A 254 0.01 -34.24 44.47
N VAL A 255 1.02 -33.72 43.77
CA VAL A 255 1.43 -34.27 42.46
C VAL A 255 2.13 -35.63 42.61
N GLU A 256 2.91 -35.83 43.66
CA GLU A 256 3.50 -37.14 44.00
C GLU A 256 2.44 -38.19 44.32
N ASP A 257 1.42 -37.85 45.11
CA ASP A 257 0.32 -38.77 45.45
C ASP A 257 -0.57 -39.06 44.23
N LEU A 258 -0.89 -38.05 43.41
CA LEU A 258 -1.57 -38.26 42.12
C LEU A 258 -0.76 -39.16 41.19
N HIS A 259 0.56 -38.92 41.07
CA HIS A 259 1.41 -39.76 40.24
C HIS A 259 1.42 -41.21 40.76
N ARG A 260 1.66 -41.41 42.06
CA ARG A 260 1.69 -42.73 42.72
C ARG A 260 0.37 -43.50 42.59
N PHE A 261 -0.77 -42.83 42.51
CA PHE A 261 -2.07 -43.48 42.37
C PHE A 261 -2.29 -44.12 40.99
N PHE A 262 -1.88 -43.45 39.91
CA PHE A 262 -2.06 -43.95 38.54
C PHE A 262 -0.82 -44.67 37.98
N ALA A 263 0.38 -44.33 38.44
CA ALA A 263 1.63 -44.91 37.96
C ALA A 263 1.80 -46.39 38.35
N LYS A 264 2.44 -47.15 37.45
CA LYS A 264 2.78 -48.57 37.66
C LYS A 264 4.29 -48.71 37.74
N GLU A 265 4.74 -49.65 38.56
CA GLU A 265 6.18 -49.92 38.71
C GLU A 265 6.75 -50.57 37.44
N LYS A 266 7.76 -49.94 36.85
CA LYS A 266 8.42 -50.39 35.62
C LYS A 266 9.92 -50.24 35.79
N ARG A 267 10.63 -51.38 35.88
CA ARG A 267 12.10 -51.43 36.09
C ARG A 267 12.60 -50.80 37.40
N GLY A 268 11.78 -50.80 38.46
CA GLY A 268 12.15 -50.28 39.78
C GLY A 268 11.89 -48.78 39.98
N GLU A 269 11.23 -48.13 39.01
CA GLU A 269 10.71 -46.76 39.14
C GLU A 269 9.19 -46.79 38.87
N ALA A 270 8.42 -45.99 39.61
CA ALA A 270 7.01 -45.77 39.30
C ALA A 270 6.93 -44.85 38.08
N VAL A 271 6.23 -45.27 37.02
CA VAL A 271 6.02 -44.46 35.82
C VAL A 271 4.57 -44.51 35.38
N MET A 272 4.06 -43.38 34.88
CA MET A 272 2.71 -43.27 34.34
C MET A 272 2.81 -43.43 32.83
N THR A 273 2.37 -44.57 32.30
CA THR A 273 2.32 -44.76 30.84
C THR A 273 1.22 -43.90 30.21
N HIS A 274 1.23 -43.77 28.88
CA HIS A 274 0.17 -43.10 28.12
C HIS A 274 -1.24 -43.56 28.52
N GLN A 275 -1.46 -44.87 28.67
CA GLN A 275 -2.75 -45.42 29.13
C GLN A 275 -3.09 -45.01 30.58
N ASP A 276 -2.11 -45.01 31.48
CA ASP A 276 -2.32 -44.61 32.88
C ASP A 276 -2.68 -43.11 32.97
N PHE A 277 -2.08 -42.28 32.10
CA PHE A 277 -2.43 -40.87 31.97
C PHE A 277 -3.83 -40.64 31.37
N TYR A 278 -4.30 -41.53 30.49
CA TYR A 278 -5.70 -41.52 30.03
C TYR A 278 -6.69 -41.81 31.15
N ASP A 279 -6.37 -42.75 32.02
CA ASP A 279 -7.21 -43.08 33.17
C ASP A 279 -7.20 -41.92 34.20
N PHE A 280 -6.04 -41.29 34.45
CA PHE A 280 -5.96 -40.00 35.16
C PHE A 280 -6.84 -38.91 34.51
N ALA A 281 -6.76 -38.74 33.19
CA ALA A 281 -7.52 -37.71 32.47
C ALA A 281 -9.04 -37.92 32.53
N ARG A 282 -9.50 -39.17 32.65
CA ARG A 282 -10.92 -39.52 32.85
C ARG A 282 -11.42 -39.16 34.24
N GLU A 283 -10.60 -39.29 35.27
CA GLU A 283 -10.96 -38.89 36.64
C GLU A 283 -10.82 -37.37 36.86
N PHE A 284 -9.79 -36.76 36.26
CA PHE A 284 -9.42 -35.35 36.44
C PHE A 284 -9.68 -34.50 35.19
N VAL A 285 -10.88 -34.67 34.59
CA VAL A 285 -11.30 -34.05 33.32
C VAL A 285 -11.04 -32.53 33.27
N GLN A 286 -11.40 -31.82 34.34
CA GLN A 286 -11.24 -30.36 34.42
C GLN A 286 -9.77 -29.94 34.40
N THR A 287 -8.91 -30.69 35.09
CA THR A 287 -7.46 -30.43 35.16
C THR A 287 -6.82 -30.53 33.77
N VAL A 288 -7.13 -31.60 33.04
CA VAL A 288 -6.57 -31.85 31.70
C VAL A 288 -7.19 -30.91 30.65
N SER A 289 -8.47 -30.56 30.75
CA SER A 289 -9.11 -29.55 29.89
C SER A 289 -8.49 -28.16 30.08
N VAL A 290 -8.24 -27.74 31.34
CA VAL A 290 -7.53 -26.49 31.66
C VAL A 290 -6.08 -26.53 31.17
N ALA A 291 -5.38 -27.67 31.31
CA ALA A 291 -4.02 -27.85 30.80
C ALA A 291 -3.97 -27.66 29.28
N TYR A 292 -4.77 -28.43 28.54
CA TYR A 292 -4.90 -28.35 27.08
C TYR A 292 -5.19 -26.92 26.61
N PHE A 293 -6.18 -26.27 27.23
CA PHE A 293 -6.57 -24.92 26.88
C PHE A 293 -5.43 -23.89 27.09
N ARG A 294 -4.71 -23.97 28.21
CA ARG A 294 -3.61 -23.06 28.52
C ARG A 294 -2.38 -23.30 27.63
N LEU A 295 -2.11 -24.55 27.23
CA LEU A 295 -1.10 -24.87 26.22
C LEU A 295 -1.44 -24.19 24.88
N GLY A 296 -2.69 -24.26 24.45
CA GLY A 296 -3.18 -23.56 23.25
C GLY A 296 -3.03 -22.04 23.31
N ILE A 297 -3.28 -21.42 24.48
CA ILE A 297 -2.98 -19.99 24.70
C ILE A 297 -1.48 -19.73 24.55
N HIS A 298 -0.64 -20.49 25.25
CA HIS A 298 0.81 -20.26 25.31
C HIS A 298 1.46 -20.41 23.93
N GLU A 299 1.07 -21.41 23.14
CA GLU A 299 1.59 -21.58 21.79
C GLU A 299 1.16 -20.42 20.87
N ARG A 300 -0.12 -20.00 20.95
CA ARG A 300 -0.60 -18.82 20.22
C ARG A 300 0.13 -17.54 20.65
N GLN A 301 0.46 -17.40 21.92
CA GLN A 301 1.23 -16.26 22.42
C GLN A 301 2.64 -16.22 21.83
N LYS A 302 3.35 -17.36 21.78
CA LYS A 302 4.67 -17.44 21.11
C LYS A 302 4.60 -17.02 19.65
N VAL A 303 3.59 -17.48 18.91
CA VAL A 303 3.39 -17.10 17.49
C VAL A 303 3.22 -15.59 17.37
N ILE A 304 2.34 -14.97 18.17
CA ILE A 304 2.13 -13.52 18.18
C ILE A 304 3.42 -12.75 18.55
N GLU A 305 4.21 -13.26 19.50
CA GLU A 305 5.48 -12.66 19.93
C GLU A 305 6.60 -12.83 18.89
N GLN A 306 6.57 -13.89 18.08
CA GLN A 306 7.46 -14.08 16.94
C GLN A 306 7.08 -13.15 15.78
N GLU A 307 5.82 -13.16 15.35
CA GLU A 307 5.28 -12.26 14.31
C GLU A 307 5.54 -10.79 14.67
N ARG A 308 5.36 -10.40 15.94
CA ARG A 308 5.64 -9.04 16.40
C ARG A 308 7.12 -8.66 16.27
N ARG A 309 8.05 -9.58 16.54
CA ARG A 309 9.50 -9.34 16.39
C ARG A 309 9.90 -9.24 14.92
N GLU A 310 9.36 -10.11 14.07
CA GLU A 310 9.59 -10.07 12.62
C GLU A 310 9.05 -8.77 11.99
N ASN A 311 7.82 -8.39 12.34
CA ASN A 311 7.22 -7.13 11.90
C ASN A 311 8.01 -5.90 12.38
N SER A 312 8.56 -5.92 13.61
CA SER A 312 9.43 -4.84 14.10
C SER A 312 10.70 -4.73 13.27
N ALA A 313 11.40 -5.85 13.01
CA ALA A 313 12.62 -5.86 12.22
C ALA A 313 12.37 -5.39 10.77
N ALA A 314 11.25 -5.81 10.16
CA ALA A 314 10.86 -5.35 8.83
C ALA A 314 10.55 -3.85 8.79
N LEU A 315 9.91 -3.30 9.82
CA LEU A 315 9.67 -1.85 9.93
C LEU A 315 10.99 -1.08 10.08
N ASP A 316 11.93 -1.56 10.88
CA ASP A 316 13.24 -0.92 11.06
C ASP A 316 14.05 -0.92 9.73
N GLU A 317 14.01 -2.02 8.97
CA GLU A 317 14.62 -2.09 7.63
C GLU A 317 13.96 -1.09 6.65
N LEU A 318 12.63 -1.05 6.60
CA LEU A 318 11.90 -0.12 5.74
C LEU A 318 12.16 1.36 6.11
N GLN A 319 12.32 1.67 7.39
CA GLN A 319 12.73 3.01 7.84
C GLN A 319 14.15 3.37 7.38
N LEU A 320 15.09 2.42 7.43
CA LEU A 320 16.45 2.62 6.93
C LEU A 320 16.46 2.85 5.40
N GLN A 321 15.70 2.05 4.65
CA GLN A 321 15.55 2.21 3.20
C GLN A 321 14.90 3.56 2.85
N ARG A 322 13.84 3.97 3.56
CA ARG A 322 13.20 5.29 3.41
C ARG A 322 14.20 6.41 3.58
N LYS A 323 14.97 6.41 4.68
CA LYS A 323 15.97 7.45 4.95
C LYS A 323 17.04 7.53 3.85
N ALA A 324 17.53 6.38 3.38
CA ALA A 324 18.50 6.32 2.28
C ALA A 324 17.94 6.87 0.95
N LEU A 325 16.61 6.76 0.71
CA LEU A 325 15.95 7.37 -0.44
C LEU A 325 15.76 8.88 -0.26
N GLU A 326 15.39 9.34 0.94
CA GLU A 326 15.30 10.77 1.27
C GLU A 326 16.65 11.49 1.09
N GLU A 327 17.75 10.92 1.59
CA GLU A 327 19.12 11.44 1.40
C GLU A 327 19.52 11.52 -0.09
N ARG A 328 19.10 10.54 -0.91
CA ARG A 328 19.32 10.56 -2.37
C ARG A 328 18.49 11.64 -3.07
N LEU A 329 17.24 11.85 -2.67
CA LEU A 329 16.38 12.90 -3.20
C LEU A 329 16.96 14.29 -2.90
N GLU A 330 17.43 14.52 -1.67
CA GLU A 330 18.14 15.76 -1.33
C GLU A 330 19.40 15.96 -2.18
N ALA A 331 20.21 14.92 -2.38
CA ALA A 331 21.41 15.01 -3.21
C ALA A 331 21.08 15.42 -4.65
N VAL A 332 20.02 14.85 -5.24
CA VAL A 332 19.54 15.21 -6.59
C VAL A 332 19.00 16.64 -6.63
N GLN A 333 18.24 17.08 -5.63
CA GLN A 333 17.76 18.47 -5.53
C GLN A 333 18.91 19.49 -5.43
N ARG A 334 19.95 19.16 -4.65
CA ARG A 334 21.19 19.96 -4.55
C ARG A 334 21.99 19.98 -5.86
N GLN A 335 21.86 18.96 -6.71
CA GLN A 335 22.46 18.96 -8.05
C GLN A 335 21.65 19.79 -9.05
N ILE A 336 20.32 19.68 -9.04
CA ILE A 336 19.41 20.47 -9.89
C ILE A 336 19.60 21.97 -9.64
N THR A 337 19.65 22.40 -8.38
CA THR A 337 19.87 23.81 -8.00
C THR A 337 21.23 24.33 -8.49
N LYS A 338 22.32 23.56 -8.34
CA LYS A 338 23.64 23.91 -8.89
C LYS A 338 23.64 24.06 -10.41
N GLU A 339 23.00 23.15 -11.15
CA GLU A 339 22.93 23.27 -12.62
C GLU A 339 21.97 24.40 -13.06
N GLN A 340 20.93 24.74 -12.28
CA GLN A 340 20.10 25.92 -12.50
C GLN A 340 20.90 27.23 -12.30
N GLU A 341 21.68 27.35 -11.23
CA GLU A 341 22.59 28.48 -11.01
C GLU A 341 23.61 28.63 -12.13
N LYS A 342 24.25 27.52 -12.53
CA LYS A 342 25.22 27.50 -13.63
C LYS A 342 24.57 27.91 -14.96
N LYS A 343 23.36 27.43 -15.25
CA LYS A 343 22.57 27.85 -16.42
C LYS A 343 22.21 29.34 -16.36
N ALA A 344 21.92 29.89 -15.19
CA ALA A 344 21.67 31.31 -15.02
C ALA A 344 22.94 32.16 -15.25
N ARG A 345 24.10 31.74 -14.73
CA ARG A 345 25.40 32.39 -14.98
C ARG A 345 25.74 32.40 -16.47
N LEU A 346 25.68 31.24 -17.13
CA LEU A 346 25.94 31.11 -18.57
C LEU A 346 24.97 31.95 -19.42
N ARG A 347 23.70 32.09 -19.02
CA ARG A 347 22.75 32.98 -19.69
C ARG A 347 23.12 34.45 -19.54
N ASN A 348 23.60 34.86 -18.36
CA ASN A 348 24.03 36.25 -18.13
C ASN A 348 25.31 36.56 -18.92
N GLU A 349 26.29 35.65 -18.92
CA GLU A 349 27.52 35.75 -19.72
C GLU A 349 27.20 35.83 -21.22
N LEU A 350 26.29 34.98 -21.73
CA LEU A 350 25.83 35.04 -23.11
C LEU A 350 25.20 36.40 -23.43
N GLY A 351 24.33 36.93 -22.56
CA GLY A 351 23.72 38.25 -22.72
C GLY A 351 24.68 39.44 -22.57
N GLU A 352 25.87 39.24 -21.99
CA GLU A 352 26.97 40.21 -22.03
C GLU A 352 27.70 40.16 -23.36
N LEU A 353 28.04 38.96 -23.84
CA LEU A 353 28.68 38.77 -25.14
C LEU A 353 27.79 39.22 -26.31
N GLU A 354 26.47 39.00 -26.22
CA GLU A 354 25.50 39.51 -27.20
C GLU A 354 25.48 41.04 -27.23
N ARG A 355 25.48 41.71 -26.07
CA ARG A 355 25.56 43.18 -25.97
C ARG A 355 26.89 43.73 -26.48
N THR A 356 28.02 43.07 -26.24
CA THR A 356 29.33 43.48 -26.81
C THR A 356 29.38 43.30 -28.32
N ASN A 357 28.66 42.31 -28.87
CA ASN A 357 28.55 42.07 -30.30
C ASN A 357 27.43 42.88 -30.98
N ASP A 358 26.64 43.67 -30.25
CA ASP A 358 25.60 44.51 -30.82
C ASP A 358 26.19 45.49 -31.86
N PRO A 359 25.72 45.49 -33.12
CA PRO A 359 26.21 46.41 -34.14
C PRO A 359 26.08 47.89 -33.74
N ASP A 360 25.02 48.26 -33.02
CA ASP A 360 24.79 49.67 -32.64
C ASP A 360 25.81 50.13 -31.58
N CYS A 361 26.08 49.28 -30.58
CA CYS A 361 27.15 49.51 -29.59
C CYS A 361 28.54 49.59 -30.27
N ARG A 362 28.84 48.68 -31.20
CA ARG A 362 30.12 48.69 -31.93
C ARG A 362 30.28 49.91 -32.85
N GLU A 363 29.20 50.38 -33.47
CA GLU A 363 29.24 51.62 -34.24
C GLU A 363 29.48 52.84 -33.33
N GLN A 364 28.85 52.87 -32.15
CA GLN A 364 29.06 53.94 -31.17
C GLN A 364 30.50 53.95 -30.64
N GLU A 365 31.09 52.79 -30.36
CA GLU A 365 32.50 52.64 -29.99
C GLU A 365 33.42 53.14 -31.11
N GLN A 366 33.21 52.69 -32.35
CA GLN A 366 34.00 53.15 -33.50
C GLN A 366 33.90 54.66 -33.72
N ARG A 367 32.72 55.27 -33.50
CA ARG A 367 32.53 56.73 -33.55
C ARG A 367 33.32 57.45 -32.45
N LEU A 368 33.52 56.85 -31.27
CA LEU A 368 34.37 57.41 -30.21
C LEU A 368 35.86 57.30 -30.59
N LEU A 369 36.32 56.14 -31.03
CA LEU A 369 37.70 55.93 -31.50
C LEU A 369 38.09 56.89 -32.64
N ASN A 370 37.18 57.10 -33.60
CA ASN A 370 37.37 58.06 -34.69
C ASN A 370 37.49 59.51 -34.19
N LYS A 371 36.76 59.90 -33.13
CA LYS A 371 36.91 61.21 -32.48
C LYS A 371 38.25 61.33 -31.76
N GLU A 372 38.68 60.31 -31.02
CA GLU A 372 39.98 60.31 -30.33
C GLU A 372 41.14 60.45 -31.32
N PHE A 373 41.11 59.71 -32.43
CA PHE A 373 42.07 59.84 -33.51
C PHE A 373 42.08 61.24 -34.14
N SER A 374 40.90 61.84 -34.34
CA SER A 374 40.77 63.21 -34.86
C SER A 374 41.36 64.25 -33.89
N VAL A 375 41.14 64.08 -32.58
CA VAL A 375 41.73 64.94 -31.52
C VAL A 375 43.25 64.75 -31.47
N PHE A 376 43.76 63.53 -31.63
CA PHE A 376 45.19 63.26 -31.72
C PHE A 376 45.83 63.96 -32.91
N GLN A 377 45.26 63.84 -34.12
CA GLN A 377 45.73 64.55 -35.31
C GLN A 377 45.70 66.08 -35.11
N TYR A 378 44.65 66.62 -34.50
CA TYR A 378 44.57 68.05 -34.22
C TYR A 378 45.64 68.53 -33.23
N ARG A 379 45.91 67.75 -32.16
CA ARG A 379 47.03 68.02 -31.24
C ARG A 379 48.38 67.95 -31.94
N GLN A 380 48.60 66.97 -32.81
CA GLN A 380 49.83 66.86 -33.59
C GLN A 380 50.02 68.07 -34.53
N LYS A 381 48.93 68.53 -35.16
CA LYS A 381 48.96 69.72 -36.01
C LYS A 381 49.24 71.00 -35.22
N LEU A 382 48.55 71.21 -34.10
CA LEU A 382 48.83 72.34 -33.19
C LEU A 382 50.30 72.35 -32.75
N HIS A 383 50.83 71.19 -32.36
CA HIS A 383 52.23 71.08 -31.95
C HIS A 383 53.24 71.35 -33.09
N GLN A 384 52.86 71.10 -34.34
CA GLN A 384 53.65 71.49 -35.50
C GLN A 384 53.55 73.00 -35.76
N GLU A 385 52.34 73.58 -35.67
CA GLU A 385 52.12 75.02 -35.78
C GLU A 385 52.88 75.79 -34.69
N GLU A 386 52.88 75.33 -33.43
CA GLU A 386 53.71 75.84 -32.33
C GLU A 386 55.19 75.91 -32.70
N LYS A 387 55.75 74.79 -33.18
CA LYS A 387 57.17 74.71 -33.63
C LYS A 387 57.48 75.67 -34.78
N ASP A 388 56.55 75.86 -35.72
CA ASP A 388 56.75 76.77 -36.84
C ASP A 388 56.62 78.24 -36.42
N TYR A 389 55.74 78.56 -35.46
CA TYR A 389 55.72 79.87 -34.79
C TYR A 389 56.99 80.14 -33.99
N GLU A 390 57.54 79.16 -33.26
CA GLU A 390 58.82 79.28 -32.55
C GLU A 390 59.98 79.58 -33.52
N ARG A 391 60.03 78.89 -34.67
CA ARG A 391 61.02 79.17 -35.74
C ARG A 391 60.88 80.59 -36.27
N LEU A 392 59.67 81.02 -36.62
CA LEU A 392 59.40 82.38 -37.13
C LEU A 392 59.72 83.45 -36.08
N ALA A 393 59.43 83.20 -34.81
CA ALA A 393 59.78 84.09 -33.71
C ALA A 393 61.31 84.18 -33.50
N ALA A 394 62.01 83.05 -33.57
CA ALA A 394 63.48 83.03 -33.50
C ALA A 394 64.13 83.74 -34.70
N GLU A 395 63.58 83.58 -35.91
CA GLU A 395 64.03 84.28 -37.11
C GLU A 395 63.77 85.79 -37.02
N ARG A 396 62.62 86.22 -36.50
CA ARG A 396 62.35 87.65 -36.18
C ARG A 396 63.31 88.20 -35.14
N ARG A 397 63.64 87.45 -34.08
CA ARG A 397 64.67 87.86 -33.09
C ARG A 397 66.06 88.00 -33.73
N ARG A 398 66.43 87.13 -34.69
CA ARG A 398 67.68 87.24 -35.46
C ARG A 398 67.70 88.42 -36.45
N ARG A 399 66.53 88.87 -36.93
CA ARG A 399 66.38 90.03 -37.83
C ARG A 399 66.13 91.36 -37.12
N ALA A 400 65.96 91.35 -35.79
CA ALA A 400 65.86 92.58 -35.00
C ALA A 400 67.25 93.25 -34.90
N PRO A 401 67.43 94.50 -35.36
CA PRO A 401 68.72 95.18 -35.26
C PRO A 401 69.06 95.47 -33.79
N SER A 402 70.33 95.29 -33.43
CA SER A 402 70.83 95.50 -32.08
C SER A 402 70.86 96.99 -31.70
N MET A 403 69.77 97.48 -31.12
CA MET A 403 69.75 98.74 -30.37
C MET A 403 70.48 98.55 -29.03
N ALA A 404 71.81 98.61 -29.06
CA ALA A 404 72.67 98.62 -27.89
C ALA A 404 73.65 99.80 -27.95
N LEU A 405 73.60 100.63 -26.91
CA LEU A 405 74.38 101.85 -26.68
C LEU A 405 75.87 101.76 -27.04
N GLY A 406 76.41 102.90 -27.51
CA GLY A 406 77.71 103.37 -26.99
C GLY A 406 78.66 104.02 -28.00
N LYS A 407 78.69 105.36 -28.02
CA LYS A 407 79.89 106.20 -27.72
C LYS A 407 79.63 107.69 -27.93
N LEU A 408 79.86 108.47 -26.88
CA LEU A 408 80.21 109.89 -26.97
C LEU A 408 81.70 110.01 -27.31
N PRO A 409 82.12 110.99 -28.13
CA PRO A 409 83.41 111.66 -28.02
C PRO A 409 83.27 112.97 -27.22
N THR A 410 84.40 113.38 -26.65
CA THR A 410 84.66 114.63 -25.89
C THR A 410 84.26 115.92 -26.61
#